data_AF-A0A3L7QYT7-F1
#
_entry.id   AF-A0A3L7QYT7-F1
#
_cell.length_a   1.000
_cell.length_b   1.000
_cell.length_c   1.000
_cell.angle_alpha   90.00
_cell.angle_beta   90.00
_cell.angle_gamma   90.00
#
_symmetry.space_group_name_H-M   'P 1'
#
loop_
_entity.id
_entity.type
_entity.pdbx_description
1 polymer ?
#
loop_
_entity_poly.entity_id
_entity_poly.type
_entity_poly.pdbx_seq_one_letter_code
_entity_poly.pdbx_strand_id
1 'polypeptide(L)'
;MTRSKKIVASLATERAPASLALHELANVGPATLGDFKVLGVRSVAQLARRNPWQLYESLCRLTHARHDPCCIDVFLAAVHQARTGEARDWWSFTAQRKLDLAANPSLAPTAVRREAAPVTRSAGASRSRQSRATP
;
A
#
# COMPACT_ATOMS: atom_id res chain seq x y z
N MET A 1 20.73 -59.71 -18.67
CA MET A 1 19.66 -59.39 -17.71
C MET A 1 19.64 -57.88 -17.51
N THR A 2 18.73 -57.21 -18.19
CA THR A 2 18.62 -55.75 -18.36
C THR A 2 18.09 -55.10 -17.08
N ARG A 3 18.81 -54.15 -16.48
CA ARG A 3 18.29 -53.32 -15.36
C ARG A 3 17.92 -51.94 -15.88
N SER A 4 16.75 -51.85 -16.48
CA SER A 4 16.00 -50.58 -16.60
C SER A 4 15.23 -50.36 -15.30
N LYS A 5 15.52 -49.27 -14.57
CA LYS A 5 14.57 -48.68 -13.61
C LYS A 5 14.57 -47.15 -13.75
N LYS A 6 13.68 -46.74 -14.65
CA LYS A 6 12.89 -45.51 -14.73
C LYS A 6 13.30 -44.37 -13.78
N ILE A 7 13.80 -43.30 -14.39
CA ILE A 7 13.61 -41.93 -13.90
C ILE A 7 12.10 -41.69 -13.88
N VAL A 8 11.49 -41.62 -12.70
CA VAL A 8 10.14 -41.09 -12.56
C VAL A 8 10.28 -39.64 -12.12
N ALA A 9 9.94 -38.76 -13.05
CA ALA A 9 9.75 -37.34 -12.82
C ALA A 9 8.90 -37.14 -11.56
N SER A 10 9.47 -36.41 -10.59
CA SER A 10 8.70 -35.89 -9.47
C SER A 10 7.68 -34.91 -10.05
N LEU A 11 6.46 -35.39 -10.24
CA LEU A 11 5.33 -34.59 -10.67
C LEU A 11 5.03 -33.63 -9.53
N ALA A 12 5.55 -32.41 -9.68
CA ALA A 12 5.04 -31.24 -8.99
C ALA A 12 3.52 -31.27 -9.15
N THR A 13 2.84 -31.64 -8.07
CA THR A 13 1.40 -31.50 -7.97
C THR A 13 1.15 -30.01 -7.96
N GLU A 14 0.81 -29.44 -9.11
CA GLU A 14 0.21 -28.11 -9.20
C GLU A 14 -1.16 -28.17 -8.55
N ARG A 15 -1.16 -28.16 -7.22
CA ARG A 15 -2.35 -27.87 -6.45
C ARG A 15 -2.60 -26.39 -6.65
N ALA A 16 -3.62 -26.04 -7.44
CA ALA A 16 -4.18 -24.70 -7.40
C ALA A 16 -4.28 -24.28 -5.93
N PRO A 17 -3.71 -23.14 -5.51
CA PRO A 17 -3.66 -22.81 -4.10
C PRO A 17 -5.09 -22.83 -3.58
N ALA A 18 -5.30 -23.62 -2.53
CA ALA A 18 -6.52 -23.54 -1.74
C ALA A 18 -6.82 -22.05 -1.52
N SER A 19 -8.06 -21.63 -1.71
CA SER A 19 -8.46 -20.24 -1.55
C SER A 19 -8.26 -19.82 -0.10
N LEU A 20 -7.02 -19.43 0.24
CA LEU A 20 -6.66 -19.00 1.58
C LEU A 20 -7.55 -17.83 1.97
N ALA A 21 -8.01 -17.83 3.21
CA ALA A 21 -8.61 -16.65 3.79
C ALA A 21 -7.53 -15.61 4.09
N LEU A 22 -7.91 -14.33 4.14
CA LEU A 22 -6.95 -13.25 4.41
C LEU A 22 -6.22 -13.44 5.74
N HIS A 23 -6.87 -14.00 6.75
CA HIS A 23 -6.28 -14.24 8.08
C HIS A 23 -5.29 -15.41 8.12
N GLU A 24 -5.19 -16.19 7.04
CA GLU A 24 -4.25 -17.30 6.90
C GLU A 24 -2.95 -16.87 6.21
N LEU A 25 -2.90 -15.64 5.68
CA LEU A 25 -1.68 -15.09 5.09
C LEU A 25 -0.62 -14.85 6.17
N ALA A 26 0.63 -15.12 5.82
CA ALA A 26 1.77 -14.80 6.65
C ALA A 26 1.83 -13.29 6.89
N ASN A 27 2.25 -12.89 8.10
CA ASN A 27 2.34 -11.49 8.53
C ASN A 27 0.99 -10.75 8.64
N VAL A 28 -0.14 -11.43 8.43
CA VAL A 28 -1.47 -10.84 8.54
C VAL A 28 -2.07 -11.16 9.90
N GLY A 29 -1.89 -10.24 10.84
CA GLY A 29 -2.51 -10.28 12.16
C GLY A 29 -3.84 -9.50 12.23
N PRO A 30 -4.48 -9.41 13.42
CA PRO A 30 -5.73 -8.68 13.62
C PRO A 30 -5.68 -7.22 13.16
N ALA A 31 -4.54 -6.54 13.35
CA ALA A 31 -4.34 -5.17 12.91
C ALA A 31 -4.39 -5.07 11.37
N THR A 32 -3.58 -5.87 10.66
CA THR A 32 -3.54 -5.92 9.20
C THR A 32 -4.90 -6.32 8.60
N LEU A 33 -5.65 -7.20 9.27
CA LEU A 33 -7.03 -7.52 8.87
C LEU A 33 -7.98 -6.32 9.04
N GLY A 34 -7.80 -5.53 10.10
CA GLY A 34 -8.47 -4.25 10.29
C GLY A 34 -8.18 -3.30 9.13
N ASP A 35 -6.92 -3.16 8.75
CA ASP A 35 -6.51 -2.33 7.62
C ASP A 35 -7.14 -2.80 6.32
N PHE A 36 -7.14 -4.10 6.04
CA PHE A 36 -7.81 -4.66 4.85
C PHE A 36 -9.32 -4.41 4.85
N LYS A 37 -9.98 -4.44 6.00
CA LYS A 37 -11.39 -4.06 6.11
C LYS A 37 -11.60 -2.59 5.75
N VAL A 38 -10.77 -1.67 6.27
CA VAL A 38 -10.79 -0.24 5.93
C VAL A 38 -10.58 -0.04 4.43
N LEU A 39 -9.64 -0.77 3.84
CA LEU A 39 -9.30 -0.73 2.41
C LEU A 39 -10.33 -1.43 1.48
N GLY A 40 -11.35 -2.07 2.05
CA GLY A 40 -12.35 -2.83 1.31
C GLY A 40 -11.79 -4.07 0.61
N VAL A 41 -10.70 -4.65 1.13
CA VAL A 41 -10.11 -5.90 0.67
C VAL A 41 -10.73 -7.07 1.43
N ARG A 42 -11.42 -7.97 0.73
CA ARG A 42 -12.23 -9.06 1.31
C ARG A 42 -11.72 -10.45 0.98
N SER A 43 -10.82 -10.60 0.02
CA SER A 43 -10.27 -11.90 -0.38
C SER A 43 -8.82 -11.82 -0.83
N VAL A 44 -8.12 -12.95 -0.76
CA VAL A 44 -6.74 -13.09 -1.26
C VAL A 44 -6.67 -12.80 -2.76
N ALA A 45 -7.66 -13.24 -3.54
CA ALA A 45 -7.74 -12.94 -4.97
C ALA A 45 -7.87 -11.44 -5.26
N GLN A 46 -8.61 -10.69 -4.42
CA GLN A 46 -8.68 -9.24 -4.53
C GLN A 46 -7.33 -8.61 -4.15
N LEU A 47 -6.72 -9.06 -3.05
CA LEU A 47 -5.42 -8.57 -2.59
C LEU A 47 -4.32 -8.76 -3.65
N ALA A 48 -4.30 -9.91 -4.34
CA ALA A 48 -3.34 -10.22 -5.40
C ALA A 48 -3.33 -9.19 -6.54
N ARG A 49 -4.46 -8.52 -6.79
CA ARG A 49 -4.61 -7.50 -7.85
C ARG A 49 -4.27 -6.08 -7.39
N ARG A 50 -4.02 -5.87 -6.10
CA ARG A 50 -3.73 -4.54 -5.53
C ARG A 50 -2.25 -4.20 -5.65
N ASN A 51 -1.95 -2.90 -5.60
CA ASN A 51 -0.60 -2.38 -5.45
C ASN A 51 -0.33 -2.04 -3.96
N PRO A 52 0.73 -2.58 -3.34
CA PRO A 52 1.06 -2.34 -1.93
C PRO A 52 1.22 -0.87 -1.54
N TRP A 53 1.84 -0.06 -2.41
CA TRP A 53 2.04 1.37 -2.18
C TRP A 53 0.72 2.14 -2.20
N GLN A 54 -0.17 1.81 -3.15
CA GLN A 54 -1.50 2.40 -3.21
C GLN A 54 -2.38 1.96 -2.03
N LEU A 55 -2.24 0.73 -1.55
CA LEU A 55 -2.92 0.26 -0.33
C LEU A 55 -2.50 1.11 0.87
N TYR A 56 -1.20 1.30 1.07
CA TYR A 56 -0.69 2.13 2.14
C TYR A 56 -1.15 3.59 2.03
N GLU A 57 -1.09 4.18 0.84
CA GLU A 57 -1.55 5.55 0.62
C GLU A 57 -3.06 5.68 0.92
N SER A 58 -3.86 4.73 0.44
CA SER A 58 -5.30 4.69 0.68
C SER A 58 -5.59 4.53 2.17
N LEU A 59 -4.83 3.70 2.89
CA LEU A 59 -4.99 3.51 4.34
C LEU A 59 -4.76 4.83 5.06
N CYS A 60 -3.68 5.53 4.74
CA CYS A 60 -3.38 6.81 5.37
C CYS A 60 -4.45 7.87 5.06
N ARG A 61 -4.96 7.91 3.82
CA ARG A 61 -6.05 8.82 3.43
C ARG A 61 -7.35 8.53 4.18
N LEU A 62 -7.73 7.26 4.29
CA LEU A 62 -8.99 6.83 4.93
C LEU A 62 -8.96 6.98 6.45
N THR A 63 -7.79 6.85 7.06
CA THR A 63 -7.61 6.98 8.51
C THR A 63 -7.18 8.38 8.96
N HIS A 64 -6.93 9.29 8.00
CA HIS A 64 -6.42 10.64 8.24
C HIS A 64 -5.13 10.67 9.07
N ALA A 65 -4.34 9.60 9.02
CA ALA A 65 -3.12 9.46 9.80
C ALA A 65 -2.02 8.83 8.94
N ARG A 66 -0.78 9.24 9.16
CA ARG A 66 0.37 8.55 8.57
C ARG A 66 0.73 7.36 9.43
N HIS A 67 0.57 6.18 8.84
CA HIS A 67 0.98 4.91 9.43
C HIS A 67 2.49 4.71 9.32
N ASP A 68 3.03 3.80 10.11
CA ASP A 68 4.44 3.47 10.03
C ASP A 68 4.82 2.89 8.65
N PRO A 69 5.99 3.22 8.09
CA PRO A 69 6.40 2.70 6.78
C PRO A 69 6.52 1.18 6.71
N CYS A 70 6.65 0.48 7.85
CA CYS A 70 6.66 -0.98 7.90
C CYS A 70 5.34 -1.61 7.45
N CYS A 71 4.22 -0.87 7.47
CA CYS A 71 2.97 -1.32 6.88
C CYS A 71 3.10 -1.60 5.37
N ILE A 72 3.96 -0.85 4.66
CA ILE A 72 4.26 -1.11 3.24
C ILE A 72 4.95 -2.46 3.08
N ASP A 73 5.88 -2.79 3.97
CA ASP A 73 6.62 -4.06 3.95
C ASP A 73 5.67 -5.24 4.19
N VAL A 74 4.71 -5.09 5.13
CA VAL A 74 3.64 -6.07 5.36
C VAL A 74 2.75 -6.22 4.14
N PHE A 75 2.34 -5.13 3.49
CA PHE A 75 1.54 -5.20 2.26
C PHE A 75 2.30 -5.81 1.08
N LEU A 76 3.60 -5.53 0.95
CA LEU A 76 4.46 -6.16 -0.05
C LEU A 76 4.49 -7.67 0.15
N ALA A 77 4.70 -8.14 1.38
CA ALA A 77 4.71 -9.56 1.70
C ALA A 77 3.34 -10.23 1.47
N ALA A 78 2.26 -9.61 1.94
CA ALA A 78 0.91 -10.16 1.81
C ALA A 78 0.45 -10.21 0.34
N VAL A 79 0.74 -9.18 -0.46
CA VAL A 79 0.45 -9.18 -1.91
C VAL A 79 1.35 -10.17 -2.66
N HIS A 80 2.62 -10.30 -2.27
CA HIS A 80 3.52 -11.30 -2.83
C HIS A 80 2.95 -12.70 -2.63
N GLN A 81 2.64 -13.08 -1.40
CA GLN A 81 2.04 -14.38 -1.09
C GLN A 81 0.70 -14.58 -1.80
N ALA A 82 -0.14 -13.54 -1.88
CA ALA A 82 -1.41 -13.62 -2.59
C ALA A 82 -1.24 -13.89 -4.10
N ARG A 83 -0.11 -13.47 -4.70
CA ARG A 83 0.19 -13.67 -6.13
C ARG A 83 0.93 -14.98 -6.41
N THR A 84 1.88 -15.35 -5.57
CA THR A 84 2.81 -16.46 -5.81
C THR A 84 2.47 -17.71 -5.01
N GLY A 85 1.68 -17.58 -3.94
CA GLY A 85 1.49 -18.61 -2.93
C GLY A 85 2.65 -18.75 -1.95
N GLU A 86 3.76 -18.04 -2.16
CA GLU A 86 4.97 -18.16 -1.34
C GLU A 86 4.91 -17.20 -0.15
N ALA A 87 4.95 -17.73 1.06
CA ALA A 87 5.05 -16.93 2.28
C ALA A 87 6.51 -16.49 2.52
N ARG A 88 6.69 -15.20 2.81
CA ARG A 88 7.98 -14.62 3.21
C ARG A 88 7.76 -13.69 4.38
N ASP A 89 8.77 -13.56 5.23
CA ASP A 89 8.73 -12.61 6.33
C ASP A 89 8.64 -11.17 5.81
N TRP A 90 7.83 -10.34 6.44
CA TRP A 90 7.64 -8.96 5.98
C TRP A 90 8.95 -8.16 5.93
N TRP A 91 9.87 -8.39 6.87
CA TRP A 91 11.14 -7.65 6.92
C TRP A 91 12.06 -7.92 5.73
N SER A 92 11.88 -9.03 4.99
CA SER A 92 12.66 -9.29 3.77
C SER A 92 12.40 -8.25 2.68
N PHE A 93 11.25 -7.56 2.74
CA PHE A 93 10.86 -6.50 1.80
C PHE A 93 11.37 -5.11 2.20
N THR A 94 11.96 -4.96 3.39
CA THR A 94 12.49 -3.68 3.88
C THR A 94 13.54 -3.09 2.92
N ALA A 95 14.44 -3.94 2.42
CA ALA A 95 15.48 -3.52 1.48
C ALA A 95 14.85 -3.04 0.17
N GLN A 96 13.88 -3.78 -0.37
CA GLN A 96 13.14 -3.40 -1.56
C GLN A 96 12.46 -2.05 -1.37
N ARG A 97 11.71 -1.84 -0.28
CA ARG A 97 11.05 -0.56 0.01
C ARG A 97 12.04 0.61 0.04
N LYS A 98 13.20 0.43 0.67
CA LYS A 98 14.23 1.48 0.74
C LYS A 98 14.79 1.82 -0.64
N LEU A 99 15.04 0.81 -1.47
CA LEU A 99 15.49 1.00 -2.85
C LEU A 99 14.44 1.71 -3.70
N ASP A 100 13.18 1.28 -3.62
CA ASP A 100 12.06 1.88 -4.34
C ASP A 100 11.88 3.37 -3.98
N LEU A 101 12.03 3.72 -2.69
CA LEU A 101 11.97 5.11 -2.23
C LEU A 101 13.17 5.95 -2.68
N ALA A 102 14.37 5.36 -2.72
CA ALA A 102 15.56 6.04 -3.21
C ALA A 102 15.47 6.30 -4.72
N ALA A 103 14.94 5.34 -5.48
CA ALA A 103 14.76 5.44 -6.93
C ALA A 103 13.58 6.36 -7.31
N ASN A 104 12.50 6.33 -6.53
CA ASN A 104 11.32 7.16 -6.76
C ASN A 104 10.80 7.77 -5.44
N PRO A 105 11.31 8.94 -5.05
CA PRO A 105 10.87 9.63 -3.85
C PRO A 105 9.37 10.00 -3.82
N SER A 106 8.68 10.00 -4.97
CA SER A 106 7.23 10.26 -5.01
C SER A 106 6.38 9.16 -4.37
N LEU A 107 6.93 7.94 -4.22
CA LEU A 107 6.28 6.86 -3.46
C LEU A 107 6.29 7.11 -1.95
N ALA A 108 7.01 8.13 -1.48
CA ALA A 108 7.08 8.45 -0.07
C ALA A 108 5.68 8.78 0.49
N PRO A 109 5.30 8.19 1.63
CA PRO A 109 4.06 8.48 2.35
C PRO A 109 3.77 9.98 2.48
N THR A 110 2.84 10.50 1.68
CA THR A 110 2.55 11.96 1.63
C THR A 110 1.48 12.39 2.62
N ALA A 111 0.85 11.45 3.33
CA ALA A 111 -0.37 11.65 4.11
C ALA A 111 -0.25 12.55 5.36
N VAL A 112 0.88 13.22 5.57
CA VAL A 112 0.92 14.42 6.43
C VAL A 112 1.72 15.54 5.76
N ARG A 113 1.27 16.01 4.61
CA ARG A 113 1.19 17.47 4.51
C ARG A 113 -0.16 17.84 5.09
N ARG A 114 -0.18 18.50 6.25
CA ARG A 114 -1.29 19.42 6.56
C ARG A 114 -1.53 20.18 5.26
N GLU A 115 -2.71 20.03 4.69
CA GLU A 115 -3.17 20.97 3.69
C GLU A 115 -3.04 22.33 4.38
N ALA A 116 -2.02 23.12 4.01
CA ALA A 116 -1.95 24.48 4.46
C ALA A 116 -3.23 25.10 3.90
N ALA A 117 -4.17 25.42 4.80
CA ALA A 117 -5.42 26.07 4.45
C ALA A 117 -5.13 27.15 3.40
N PRO A 118 -5.95 27.31 2.35
CA PRO A 118 -5.71 28.34 1.36
C PRO A 118 -5.60 29.67 2.12
N VAL A 119 -4.39 30.26 2.13
CA VAL A 119 -4.22 31.64 2.53
C VAL A 119 -5.06 32.42 1.53
N THR A 120 -6.27 32.76 1.93
CA THR A 120 -7.06 33.77 1.25
C THR A 120 -6.24 35.05 1.34
N ARG A 121 -5.44 35.33 0.30
CA ARG A 121 -4.93 36.67 0.06
C ARG A 121 -6.16 37.54 -0.11
N SER A 122 -6.52 38.29 0.92
CA SER A 122 -7.43 39.42 0.79
C SER A 122 -6.77 40.43 -0.15
N ALA A 123 -7.07 40.30 -1.44
CA ALA A 123 -6.83 41.34 -2.43
C ALA A 123 -7.90 42.41 -2.20
N GLY A 124 -7.48 43.56 -1.69
CA GLY A 124 -8.34 44.72 -1.46
C GLY A 124 -7.48 45.97 -1.28
N ALA A 125 -6.62 46.24 -2.27
CA ALA A 125 -5.85 47.45 -2.35
C ALA A 125 -6.75 48.69 -2.50
N SER A 126 -6.38 49.72 -1.78
CA SER A 126 -6.87 51.10 -1.81
C SER A 126 -7.09 51.65 -3.22
N ARG A 127 -8.18 52.41 -3.40
CA ARG A 127 -8.23 53.78 -3.96
C ARG A 127 -9.67 54.18 -4.26
N SER A 128 -10.12 55.30 -3.69
CA SER A 128 -10.85 56.34 -4.43
C SER A 128 -10.86 57.62 -3.60
N ARG A 129 -9.94 58.52 -3.97
CA ARG A 129 -9.99 59.95 -3.70
C ARG A 129 -10.97 60.54 -4.71
N GLN A 130 -11.97 61.30 -4.28
CA GLN A 130 -12.58 62.41 -5.05
C GLN A 130 -13.55 63.22 -4.18
N SER A 131 -13.06 64.41 -3.83
CA SER A 131 -13.71 65.74 -3.90
C SER A 131 -15.23 65.87 -3.71
N ARG A 132 -15.64 66.69 -2.72
CA ARG A 132 -16.69 67.69 -2.94
C ARG A 132 -16.54 68.91 -2.03
N ALA A 133 -16.74 70.06 -2.66
CA ALA A 133 -16.60 71.41 -2.16
C ALA A 133 -17.94 71.96 -1.61
N THR A 134 -17.80 72.83 -0.59
CA THR A 134 -18.59 74.04 -0.25
C THR A 134 -20.10 73.94 0.09
N PRO A 135 -20.55 74.77 1.05
CA PRO A 135 -21.72 75.64 0.84
C PRO A 135 -21.35 77.12 0.80
#